data_AF-A0A645HDQ5-F1
#
_entry.id   AF-A0A645HDQ5-F1
#
_cell.length_a   1.000
_cell.length_b   1.000
_cell.length_c   1.000
_cell.angle_alpha   90.00
_cell.angle_beta   90.00
_cell.angle_gamma   90.00
#
_symmetry.space_group_name_H-M   'P 1'
#
loop_
_entity.id
_entity.type
_entity.pdbx_description
1 polymer ?
#
loop_
_entity_poly.entity_id
_entity_poly.type
_entity_poly.pdbx_seq_one_letter_code
_entity_poly.pdbx_strand_id
1 'polypeptide(L)' 'MNKFNVVIDYLKESNCDGAILGCTELSILKNDNNLDDKFYIDSLEVLARKTISACEKKSKKKEAI' A
#
# COMPACT_ATOMS: atom_id res chain seq x y z
N MET A 1 10.31 8.37 12.06
CA MET A 1 9.84 8.46 10.66
C MET A 1 10.85 9.03 9.64
N ASN A 2 11.90 9.77 10.02
CA ASN A 2 12.69 10.57 9.05
C ASN A 2 13.17 9.84 7.78
N LYS A 3 13.69 8.61 7.88
CA LYS A 3 14.21 7.91 6.68
C LYS A 3 13.12 7.50 5.70
N PHE A 4 11.96 7.08 6.19
CA PHE A 4 10.82 6.71 5.34
C PHE A 4 10.34 7.94 4.56
N ASN A 5 10.13 9.07 5.26
CA ASN A 5 9.67 10.30 4.65
C ASN A 5 10.64 10.82 3.58
N VAL A 6 11.96 10.78 3.83
CA VAL A 6 12.97 11.17 2.85
C VAL A 6 12.85 10.39 1.54
N VAL A 7 12.60 9.07 1.62
CA VAL A 7 12.41 8.24 0.42
C VAL A 7 11.09 8.58 -0.27
N ILE A 8 10.01 8.79 0.49
CA ILE A 8 8.71 9.16 -0.08
C ILE A 8 8.76 10.53 -0.78
N ASP A 9 9.42 11.51 -0.17
CA ASP A 9 9.56 12.85 -0.73
C ASP A 9 10.34 12.78 -2.04
N TYR A 10 11.45 12.03 -2.07
CA TYR A 10 12.20 11.78 -3.30
C TYR A 10 11.34 11.15 -4.42
N LEU A 11 10.49 10.16 -4.10
CA LEU A 11 9.60 9.53 -5.08
C LEU A 11 8.58 10.53 -5.64
N LYS A 12 8.01 11.39 -4.79
CA LYS A 12 7.05 12.42 -5.20
C LYS A 12 7.70 13.50 -6.07
N GLU A 13 8.88 13.98 -5.66
CA GLU A 13 9.67 14.95 -6.42
C GLU A 13 10.12 14.40 -7.78
N SER A 14 10.33 13.09 -7.86
CA SER A 14 10.63 12.38 -9.11
C SER A 14 9.40 12.12 -9.99
N ASN A 15 8.22 12.66 -9.65
CA ASN A 15 6.94 12.43 -10.33
C ASN A 15 6.56 10.95 -10.45
N CYS A 16 6.87 10.12 -9.46
CA CYS A 16 6.33 8.76 -9.43
C CYS A 16 4.82 8.78 -9.17
N ASP A 17 4.07 7.91 -9.84
CA ASP A 17 2.61 7.80 -9.67
C ASP A 17 2.21 7.15 -8.34
N GLY A 18 3.11 6.42 -7.71
CA GLY A 18 2.86 5.74 -6.44
C GLY A 18 4.10 5.04 -5.88
N ALA A 19 3.97 4.56 -4.65
CA ALA A 19 4.98 3.81 -3.91
C ALA A 19 4.45 2.40 -3.57
N ILE A 20 5.20 1.38 -3.95
CA ILE A 20 4.90 -0.01 -3.57
C ILE A 20 5.53 -0.28 -2.21
N LEU A 21 4.69 -0.61 -1.23
CA LEU A 21 5.10 -1.12 0.07
C LEU A 21 5.45 -2.60 -0.08
N GLY A 22 6.69 -2.87 -0.48
CA GLY A 22 7.17 -4.21 -0.86
C GLY A 22 7.55 -5.14 0.29
N CYS A 23 7.53 -4.67 1.54
CA CYS A 23 7.84 -5.47 2.72
C CYS A 23 6.61 -5.63 3.61
N THR A 24 6.49 -6.77 4.29
CA THR A 24 5.34 -7.08 5.15
C THR A 24 5.16 -6.12 6.33
N GLU A 25 6.27 -5.59 6.85
CA GLU A 25 6.32 -4.64 7.96
C GLU A 25 5.82 -3.25 7.52
N LEU A 26 5.92 -2.92 6.23
CA LEU A 26 5.40 -1.66 5.71
C LEU A 26 3.88 -1.63 5.68
N SER A 27 3.20 -2.79 5.65
CA SER A 27 1.74 -2.87 5.80
C SER A 27 1.30 -2.40 7.20
N ILE A 28 2.07 -2.70 8.24
CA ILE A 28 1.82 -2.19 9.60
C ILE A 28 2.04 -0.68 9.63
N LEU A 29 3.16 -0.21 9.07
CA LEU A 29 3.46 1.23 8.99
C LEU A 29 2.35 2.00 8.26
N LYS A 30 1.80 1.45 7.16
CA LYS A 30 0.68 2.04 6.43
C LYS A 30 -0.54 2.23 7.33
N ASN A 31 -0.88 1.20 8.09
CA ASN A 31 -2.08 1.16 8.91
C ASN A 31 -1.96 2.08 10.13
N ASP A 32 -0.83 2.04 10.85
CA ASP A 32 -0.60 2.87 12.04
C ASP A 32 -0.57 4.37 11.72
N ASN A 33 -0.15 4.73 10.50
CA ASN A 33 -0.04 6.11 10.05
C ASN A 33 -1.17 6.55 9.11
N ASN A 34 -2.18 5.70 8.89
CA ASN A 34 -3.31 5.97 7.99
C ASN A 34 -2.87 6.50 6.61
N LEU A 35 -1.83 5.89 6.03
CA LEU A 35 -1.36 6.29 4.70
C LEU A 35 -2.42 5.93 3.65
N ASP A 36 -2.63 6.83 2.71
CA ASP A 36 -3.71 6.73 1.73
C ASP A 36 -3.51 5.60 0.71
N ASP A 37 -4.61 5.16 0.10
CA ASP A 37 -4.58 4.14 -0.95
C ASP A 37 -4.32 4.68 -2.35
N LYS A 38 -4.23 6.01 -2.51
CA LYS A 38 -4.04 6.65 -3.81
C LYS A 38 -2.58 6.59 -4.24
N PHE A 39 -1.66 6.85 -3.30
CA PHE A 39 -0.22 6.84 -3.56
C PHE A 39 0.45 5.55 -3.08
N TYR A 40 -0.05 4.90 -2.02
CA TYR A 40 0.63 3.75 -1.41
C TYR A 40 -0.04 2.42 -1.74
N ILE A 41 0.66 1.58 -2.50
CA ILE A 41 0.21 0.24 -2.88
C ILE A 41 0.80 -0.79 -1.91
N ASP A 42 -0.06 -1.44 -1.13
CA ASP A 42 0.37 -2.48 -0.19
C ASP A 42 0.46 -3.85 -0.87
N SER A 43 1.68 -4.42 -0.91
CA SER A 43 1.91 -5.71 -1.55
C SER A 43 1.17 -6.87 -0.89
N LEU A 44 0.98 -6.85 0.44
CA LEU A 44 0.21 -7.87 1.16
C LEU A 44 -1.27 -7.75 0.85
N GLU A 45 -1.81 -6.54 0.75
CA GLU A 45 -3.21 -6.33 0.36
C GLU A 45 -3.47 -6.87 -1.05
N VAL A 46 -2.58 -6.54 -2.00
CA VAL A 46 -2.67 -7.02 -3.39
C VAL A 46 -2.60 -8.55 -3.41
N LEU A 47 -1.65 -9.15 -2.70
CA LEU A 47 -1.51 -10.61 -2.61
C LEU A 47 -2.80 -11.25 -2.06
N ALA A 48 -3.31 -10.74 -0.94
CA ALA A 48 -4.53 -11.26 -0.32
C ALA A 48 -5.74 -11.19 -1.28
N ARG A 49 -5.93 -10.07 -1.98
CA ARG A 49 -7.02 -9.91 -2.96
C ARG A 49 -6.88 -10.86 -4.14
N LYS A 50 -5.64 -11.06 -4.63
CA LYS A 50 -5.36 -11.99 -5.73
C LYS A 50 -5.57 -13.44 -5.31
N THR A 51 -5.15 -13.84 -4.11
CA THR A 51 -5.41 -15.18 -3.55
C THR A 51 -6.90 -15.45 -3.41
N ILE A 52 -7.67 -14.52 -2.85
CA ILE A 52 -9.14 -14.66 -2.73
C ILE A 52 -9.78 -14.85 -4.12
N SER A 53 -9.34 -14.06 -5.10
CA SER A 53 -9.84 -14.14 -6.48
C SER A 53 -9.46 -15.46 -7.16
N ALA A 54 -8.24 -15.96 -6.93
CA ALA A 54 -7.76 -17.25 -7.44
C ALA A 54 -8.55 -18.43 -6.84
N CYS A 55 -9.08 -18.28 -5.63
CA CYS A 55 -10.01 -19.23 -5.01
C CYS A 55 -11.48 -19.02 -5.42
N GLU A 56 -11.75 -18.22 -6.45
CA GLU A 56 -13.10 -17.88 -6.94
C GLU A 56 -14.02 -17.28 -5.87
N LYS A 57 -13.44 -16.64 -4.85
CA LYS A 57 -14.19 -15.94 -3.80
C LYS A 57 -14.23 -14.44 -4.07
N LYS A 58 -15.22 -13.75 -3.48
CA LYS A 58 -15.35 -12.29 -3.55
C LYS A 58 -14.59 -11.65 -2.39
N SER A 59 -13.64 -10.77 -2.70
CA SER A 59 -13.04 -9.90 -1.68
C SER A 59 -14.02 -8.79 -1.29
N LYS A 60 -14.02 -8.37 -0.02
CA LYS A 60 -14.74 -7.16 0.40
C LYS A 60 -14.21 -5.96 -0.41
N LYS A 61 -15.11 -5.10 -0.88
CA LYS A 61 -14.72 -3.78 -1.40
C LYS A 61 -14.09 -3.01 -0.23
N LYS A 62 -12.98 -2.32 -0.50
CA LYS A 62 -12.48 -1.34 0.49
C LYS A 62 -13.55 -0.25 0.56
N GLU A 63 -14.11 -0.02 1.74
CA GLU A 63 -15.03 1.10 1.95
C GLU A 63 -14.24 2.38 1.64
N ALA A 64 -14.76 3.20 0.72
CA ALA A 64 -14.21 4.53 0.50
C ALA A 64 -14.55 5.34 1.76
N ILE A 65 -13.53 5.64 2.56
CA ILE A 65 -13.63 6.56 3.70
C ILE A 65 -13.62 7.99 3.17
#